data_AF-A0A9X6LJU3-F1
#
_entry.id   AF-A0A9X6LJU3-F1
#
_cell.length_a   1.000
_cell.length_b   1.000
_cell.length_c   1.000
_cell.angle_alpha   90.00
_cell.angle_beta   90.00
_cell.angle_gamma   90.00
#
_symmetry.space_group_name_H-M   'P 1'
#
loop_
_entity.id
_entity.type
_entity.pdbx_description
1 polymer ?
#
loop_
_entity_poly.entity_id
_entity_poly.type
_entity_poly.pdbx_seq_one_letter_code
_entity_poly.pdbx_strand_id
1 'polypeptide(L)'
;MQTYNDYDKALYYTYCCNWDKLLVLMVQTNDQLFSKRIEHFLHAYQYSKELPEVDKQLQLLFQYIDHASQKSHVEEVEQIQM
;
A
#
# COMPACT_ATOMS: atom_id res chain seq x y z
N MET A 1 -4.56 -14.80 11.88
CA MET A 1 -3.12 -14.68 12.18
C MET A 1 -2.55 -13.62 11.24
N GLN A 2 -2.19 -12.46 11.79
CA GLN A 2 -1.37 -11.38 11.21
C GLN A 2 -1.94 -10.53 10.04
N THR A 3 -2.78 -9.54 10.37
CA THR A 3 -3.10 -8.38 9.52
C THR A 3 -1.96 -7.34 9.47
N TYR A 4 -0.90 -7.54 10.26
CA TYR A 4 0.29 -6.68 10.39
C TYR A 4 1.36 -6.93 9.28
N ASN A 5 0.98 -7.38 8.07
CA ASN A 5 1.97 -7.91 7.13
C ASN A 5 1.83 -7.39 5.69
N ASP A 6 0.65 -7.02 5.23
CA ASP A 6 0.50 -6.64 3.81
C ASP A 6 1.03 -5.23 3.54
N TYR A 7 0.82 -4.29 4.46
CA TYR A 7 1.33 -2.93 4.33
C TYR A 7 2.87 -2.87 4.44
N ASP A 8 3.46 -3.55 5.43
CA ASP A 8 4.91 -3.70 5.56
C ASP A 8 5.55 -4.42 4.37
N LYS A 9 4.91 -5.47 3.85
CA LYS A 9 5.37 -6.14 2.62
C LYS A 9 5.35 -5.20 1.43
N ALA A 10 4.31 -4.37 1.27
CA ALA A 10 4.28 -3.41 0.18
C ALA A 10 5.38 -2.38 0.30
N LEU A 11 5.65 -1.85 1.50
CA LEU A 11 6.79 -0.97 1.75
C LEU A 11 8.10 -1.64 1.35
N TYR A 12 8.31 -2.87 1.80
CA TYR A 12 9.52 -3.65 1.52
C TYR A 12 9.69 -3.95 0.02
N TYR A 13 8.63 -4.40 -0.65
CA TYR A 13 8.67 -4.67 -2.09
C TYR A 13 8.88 -3.41 -2.91
N THR A 14 8.29 -2.30 -2.48
CA THR A 14 8.50 -0.99 -3.11
C THR A 14 9.95 -0.52 -2.96
N TYR A 15 10.53 -0.64 -1.76
CA TYR A 15 11.93 -0.28 -1.52
C TYR A 15 12.90 -1.12 -2.35
N CYS A 16 12.60 -2.42 -2.53
CA CYS A 16 13.38 -3.31 -3.39
C CYS A 16 13.06 -3.18 -4.88
N CYS A 17 12.14 -2.30 -5.29
CA CYS A 17 11.63 -2.20 -6.67
C CYS A 17 11.09 -3.53 -7.23
N ASN A 18 10.56 -4.40 -6.36
CA ASN A 18 10.03 -5.71 -6.72
C ASN A 18 8.55 -5.64 -7.05
N TRP A 19 8.24 -5.10 -8.23
CA TRP A 19 6.87 -4.88 -8.70
C TRP A 19 6.05 -6.17 -8.89
N ASP A 20 6.70 -7.28 -9.23
CA ASP A 20 6.06 -8.58 -9.37
C ASP A 20 5.45 -9.07 -8.04
N LYS A 21 6.21 -8.92 -6.95
CA LYS A 21 5.71 -9.24 -5.60
C LYS A 21 4.62 -8.26 -5.14
N LEU A 22 4.70 -7.00 -5.56
CA LEU A 22 3.66 -6.01 -5.30
C LEU A 22 2.34 -6.39 -6.01
N LEU A 23 2.41 -6.87 -7.24
CA LEU A 23 1.25 -7.39 -7.99
C LEU A 23 0.64 -8.62 -7.32
N VAL A 24 1.47 -9.57 -6.87
CA VAL A 24 0.97 -10.73 -6.11
C VAL A 24 0.28 -10.29 -4.82
N LEU A 25 0.89 -9.34 -4.09
CA LEU A 25 0.33 -8.80 -2.86
C LEU A 25 -1.02 -8.11 -3.07
N MET A 26 -1.17 -7.37 -4.18
CA MET A 26 -2.43 -6.75 -4.60
C MET A 26 -3.57 -7.78 -4.77
N VAL A 27 -3.26 -9.00 -5.23
CA VAL A 27 -4.25 -10.08 -5.41
C VAL A 27 -4.52 -10.81 -4.09
N GLN A 28 -3.51 -10.88 -3.21
CA GLN A 28 -3.60 -11.59 -1.93
C GLN A 28 -4.24 -10.77 -0.80
N THR A 29 -4.15 -9.44 -0.87
CA THR A 29 -4.72 -8.56 0.16
C THR A 29 -6.25 -8.53 0.05
N ASN A 30 -6.93 -8.49 1.21
CA ASN A 30 -8.39 -8.34 1.27
C ASN A 30 -8.83 -6.86 1.20
N ASP A 31 -7.89 -5.92 1.26
CA ASP A 31 -8.18 -4.49 1.18
C ASP A 31 -8.30 -4.05 -0.29
N GLN A 32 -9.53 -3.89 -0.77
CA GLN A 32 -9.82 -3.45 -2.14
C GLN A 32 -9.25 -2.07 -2.45
N LEU A 33 -9.19 -1.17 -1.46
CA LEU A 33 -8.69 0.18 -1.67
C LEU A 33 -7.17 0.16 -1.82
N PHE A 34 -6.49 -0.65 -1.01
CA PHE A 34 -5.06 -0.90 -1.12
C PHE A 34 -4.69 -1.56 -2.46
N SER A 35 -5.42 -2.60 -2.83
CA SER A 35 -5.26 -3.32 -4.10
C SER A 35 -5.37 -2.35 -5.30
N LYS A 36 -6.37 -1.47 -5.33
CA LYS A 36 -6.51 -0.45 -6.38
C LYS A 36 -5.38 0.57 -6.41
N ARG A 37 -4.80 0.93 -5.27
CA ARG A 37 -3.65 1.86 -5.22
C ARG A 37 -2.42 1.23 -5.86
N ILE A 38 -2.17 -0.05 -5.57
CA ILE A 38 -1.09 -0.81 -6.21
C ILE A 38 -1.34 -0.94 -7.71
N GLU A 39 -2.56 -1.22 -8.13
CA GLU A 39 -2.95 -1.29 -9.56
C GLU A 39 -2.65 0.03 -10.29
N HIS A 40 -3.09 1.17 -9.75
CA HIS A 40 -2.83 2.47 -10.35
C HIS A 40 -1.35 2.80 -10.42
N PHE A 41 -0.59 2.45 -9.39
CA PHE A 41 0.87 2.62 -9.40
C PHE A 41 1.53 1.77 -10.49
N LEU A 42 1.17 0.48 -10.59
CA LEU A 42 1.73 -0.42 -11.61
C LEU A 42 1.33 0.01 -13.03
N HIS A 43 0.09 0.46 -13.21
CA HIS A 43 -0.39 0.98 -14.48
C HIS A 43 0.34 2.28 -14.85
N ALA A 44 0.52 3.20 -13.91
CA ALA A 44 1.33 4.40 -14.16
C ALA A 44 2.78 4.03 -14.49
N TYR A 45 3.38 3.07 -13.78
CA TYR A 45 4.75 2.62 -14.05
C TYR A 45 4.91 2.00 -15.45
N GLN A 46 3.93 1.22 -15.91
CA GLN A 46 3.97 0.55 -17.22
C GLN A 46 3.58 1.46 -18.39
N TYR A 47 2.62 2.37 -18.20
CA TYR A 47 2.01 3.15 -19.29
C TYR A 47 2.33 4.64 -19.25
N SER A 48 2.64 5.22 -18.09
CA SER A 48 2.99 6.64 -18.01
C SER A 48 4.40 6.87 -18.53
N LYS A 49 4.53 7.80 -19.47
CA LYS A 49 5.84 8.30 -19.94
C LYS A 49 6.46 9.32 -19.00
N GLU A 50 5.65 9.85 -18.07
CA GLU A 50 6.04 10.91 -17.14
C GLU A 50 6.36 10.32 -15.77
N LEU A 51 7.66 10.29 -15.44
CA LEU A 51 8.19 9.97 -14.10
C LEU A 51 7.45 10.67 -12.94
N PRO A 52 7.06 11.96 -13.01
CA PRO A 52 6.36 12.60 -11.88
C PRO A 52 4.98 12.00 -11.58
N GLU A 53 4.30 11.40 -12.55
CA GLU A 53 3.01 10.74 -12.29
C GLU A 53 3.21 9.43 -11.52
N VAL A 54 4.24 8.66 -11.87
CA VAL A 54 4.63 7.44 -11.14
C VAL A 54 5.02 7.76 -9.70
N ASP A 55 5.83 8.80 -9.51
CA ASP A 55 6.25 9.24 -8.18
C ASP A 55 5.06 9.69 -7.32
N LYS A 56 4.13 10.43 -7.91
CA LYS A 56 2.88 10.83 -7.23
C LYS A 56 2.05 9.62 -6.79
N GLN A 57 1.88 8.61 -7.65
CA GLN A 57 1.16 7.39 -7.26
C GLN A 57 1.90 6.62 -6.16
N LEU A 58 3.23 6.62 -6.19
CA LEU A 58 4.07 6.03 -5.15
C LEU A 58 3.89 6.74 -3.80
N GLN A 59 3.93 8.07 -3.78
CA GLN A 59 3.67 8.87 -2.58
C GLN A 59 2.27 8.62 -2.02
N LEU A 60 1.27 8.52 -2.89
CA LEU A 60 -0.11 8.19 -2.50
C LEU A 60 -0.24 6.79 -1.90
N LEU A 61 0.52 5.81 -2.41
CA LEU A 61 0.59 4.46 -1.85
C LEU A 61 1.20 4.48 -0.44
N PHE A 62 2.31 5.19 -0.25
CA PHE A 62 2.95 5.33 1.06
C PHE A 62 2.06 6.05 2.07
N GLN A 63 1.42 7.14 1.67
CA GLN A 63 0.48 7.85 2.54
C GLN A 63 -0.70 6.97 2.94
N TYR A 64 -1.18 6.11 2.04
CA TYR A 64 -2.24 5.15 2.37
C TYR A 64 -1.76 4.10 3.38
N ILE A 65 -0.56 3.54 3.18
CA ILE A 65 0.04 2.57 4.09
C ILE A 65 0.22 3.19 5.48
N ASP A 66 0.76 4.41 5.55
CA ASP A 66 0.94 5.14 6.80
C ASP A 66 -0.41 5.38 7.51
N HIS A 67 -1.41 5.87 6.79
CA HIS A 67 -2.74 6.09 7.34
C HIS A 67 -3.45 4.80 7.75
N ALA A 68 -3.33 3.72 6.98
CA ALA A 68 -3.92 2.42 7.32
C ALA A 68 -3.25 1.80 8.56
N SER A 69 -1.92 1.95 8.67
CA SER A 69 -1.15 1.51 9.83
C SER A 69 -1.52 2.33 11.08
N GLN A 70 -1.67 3.64 10.96
CA GLN A 70 -2.13 4.51 12.05
C GLN A 70 -3.58 4.26 12.45
N LYS A 71 -4.50 4.05 11.49
CA LYS A 71 -5.91 3.79 11.78
C LYS A 71 -6.09 2.47 12.55
N SER A 72 -5.30 1.46 12.21
CA SER A 72 -5.22 0.21 12.97
C SER A 72 -4.81 0.44 14.43
N HIS A 73 -3.96 1.44 14.70
CA HIS A 73 -3.53 1.83 16.04
C HIS A 73 -4.61 2.64 16.78
N VAL A 74 -5.30 3.55 16.09
CA VAL A 74 -6.33 4.43 16.69
C VAL A 74 -7.56 3.64 17.18
N GLU A 75 -7.95 2.58 16.46
CA GLU A 75 -9.06 1.70 16.89
C GLU A 75 -8.75 0.91 18.19
N GLU A 76 -7.48 0.66 18.52
CA GLU A 76 -7.10 0.05 19.81
C GLU A 76 -7.15 1.04 20.99
N VAL A 77 -6.87 2.33 20.77
CA VAL A 77 -6.83 3.33 21.85
C VAL A 77 -8.24 3.75 22.30
N GLU A 78 -9.20 3.79 21.39
CA GLU A 78 -10.60 4.12 21.71
C GLU A 78 -11.34 2.98 22.46
N GLN A 79 -10.90 1.72 22.32
CA GLN A 79 -11.44 0.57 23.06
C GLN A 79 -10.91 0.46 24.49
N ILE A 80 -9.79 1.12 24.83
CA ILE A 80 -9.21 1.11 26.18
C ILE A 80 -9.77 2.26 27.05
N GLN A 81 -10.48 3.23 26.45
CA GLN A 81 -11.06 4.40 27.13
C GLN A 81 -12.59 4.40 27.27
N MET A 82 -13.27 3.28 27.00
CA MET A 82 -14.73 3.13 27.25
C MET A 82 -15.04 2.10 28.33
#